data_AF-A0A450VTG6-F1
#
_entry.id   AF-A0A450VTG6-F1
#
_cell.length_a   1.000
_cell.length_b   1.000
_cell.length_c   1.000
_cell.angle_alpha   90.00
_cell.angle_beta   90.00
_cell.angle_gamma   90.00
#
_symmetry.space_group_name_H-M   'P 1'
#
loop_
_entity.id
_entity.type
_entity.pdbx_description
1 polymer ?
#
loop_
_entity_poly.entity_id
_entity_poly.type
_entity_poly.pdbx_seq_one_letter_code
_entity_poly.pdbx_strand_id
1 'polypeptide(L)'
;MFRWMRGSWPRWSPWCWERQRRSQAIIHALDLLFNPGTKITKRLSELFAGDIELLKRAYLAMENKNTLLSNDYNGAVFDRILDLDPAFITKYIAWKYENAEHGWVSRHDDDRDYAFLWARPDHREVMDRVVESIYEYGRNPFISSDYLSVFFGNKQGRKAPSEETQGRQDTYLLRLIDQRTGDVRFMEYLFDVISRFPPERRILFVERFVRHNKNFDAFERLPLGPSSRSWIGSTVPLLQKDLDYWESLLPIMNTVDLLRHKQYVERYIQGLRAEMAREKKKDFIEDA
;
A
#
# COMPACT_ATOMS: atom_id res chain seq x y z
N MET A 1 34.81 -7.22 57.50
CA MET A 1 34.29 -7.45 56.12
C MET A 1 32.99 -8.21 56.27
N PHE A 2 31.78 -7.77 55.92
CA PHE A 2 31.32 -6.74 54.99
C PHE A 2 30.08 -6.03 55.58
N ARG A 3 29.94 -4.76 55.20
CA ARG A 3 28.87 -3.83 55.57
C ARG A 3 27.72 -3.97 54.57
N TRP A 4 26.50 -4.08 55.07
CA TRP A 4 25.28 -4.04 54.26
C TRP A 4 25.16 -2.71 53.50
N MET A 5 25.04 -2.76 52.17
CA MET A 5 24.60 -1.62 51.35
C MET A 5 23.09 -1.69 51.17
N ARG A 6 22.36 -0.71 51.71
CA ARG A 6 21.00 -0.37 51.28
C ARG A 6 21.13 0.41 49.96
N GLY A 7 20.77 -0.22 48.85
CA GLY A 7 20.63 0.46 47.56
C GLY A 7 19.38 1.33 47.55
N SER A 8 19.58 2.64 47.46
CA SER A 8 18.56 3.66 47.21
C SER A 8 17.98 3.51 45.80
N TRP A 9 16.66 3.35 45.71
CA TRP A 9 15.92 3.55 44.46
C TRP A 9 16.17 4.96 43.90
N PRO A 10 16.21 5.18 42.57
CA PRO A 10 16.40 6.52 42.02
C PRO A 10 15.22 7.41 42.43
N ARG A 11 15.50 8.47 43.20
CA ARG A 11 14.54 9.55 43.46
C ARG A 11 14.30 10.31 42.17
N TRP A 12 13.19 10.02 41.49
CA TRP A 12 12.69 10.83 40.38
C TRP A 12 12.52 12.28 40.83
N SER A 13 13.21 13.23 40.18
CA SER A 13 13.15 14.65 40.52
C SER A 13 11.77 15.25 40.18
N PRO A 14 11.30 16.30 40.90
CA PRO A 14 10.05 17.00 40.59
C PRO A 14 9.95 17.47 39.12
N TRP A 15 11.08 17.86 38.54
CA TRP A 15 11.21 18.25 37.14
C TRP A 15 10.89 17.12 36.15
N CYS A 16 11.20 15.86 36.49
CA CYS A 16 10.83 14.71 35.66
C CYS A 16 9.31 14.48 35.68
N TRP A 17 8.67 14.63 36.84
CA TRP A 17 7.21 14.49 36.97
C TRP A 17 6.44 15.57 36.22
N GLU A 18 6.93 16.81 36.26
CA GLU A 18 6.29 17.93 35.58
C GLU A 18 6.45 17.84 34.06
N ARG A 19 7.62 17.38 33.58
CA ARG A 19 7.86 17.10 32.16
C ARG A 19 6.99 15.95 31.64
N GLN A 20 6.85 14.87 32.43
CA GLN A 20 5.98 13.74 32.12
C GLN A 20 4.50 14.17 32.05
N ARG A 21 4.01 14.94 33.04
CA ARG A 21 2.63 15.44 33.06
C ARG A 21 2.33 16.42 31.92
N ARG A 22 3.25 17.34 31.61
CA ARG A 22 3.10 18.26 30.47
C ARG A 22 3.08 17.51 29.13
N SER A 23 3.93 16.48 28.99
CA SER A 23 3.90 15.59 27.81
C SER A 23 2.56 14.87 27.68
N GLN A 24 2.00 14.35 28.79
CA GLN A 24 0.71 13.66 28.78
C GLN A 24 -0.47 14.60 28.49
N ALA A 25 -0.45 15.83 29.01
CA ALA A 25 -1.49 16.83 28.73
C ALA A 25 -1.48 17.26 27.26
N ILE A 26 -0.30 17.45 26.66
CA ILE A 26 -0.16 17.75 25.23
C ILE A 26 -0.69 16.60 24.39
N ILE A 27 -0.34 15.35 24.73
CA ILE A 27 -0.85 14.16 24.07
C ILE A 27 -2.39 14.14 24.09
N HIS A 28 -2.99 14.33 25.26
CA HIS A 28 -4.44 14.31 25.41
C HIS A 28 -5.13 15.45 24.66
N ALA A 29 -4.53 16.64 24.62
CA ALA A 29 -5.05 17.75 23.84
C ALA A 29 -5.02 17.46 22.33
N LEU A 30 -3.94 16.84 21.84
CA LEU A 30 -3.81 16.44 20.45
C LEU A 30 -4.77 15.28 20.09
N ASP A 31 -5.02 14.35 21.02
CA ASP A 31 -6.05 13.30 20.83
C ASP A 31 -7.43 13.91 20.59
N LEU A 32 -7.81 14.90 21.39
CA LEU A 32 -9.10 15.59 21.23
C LEU A 32 -9.15 16.41 19.93
N LEU A 33 -8.02 17.02 19.55
CA LEU A 33 -7.87 17.83 18.35
C LEU A 33 -8.02 17.00 17.06
N PHE A 34 -7.50 15.77 17.05
CA PHE A 34 -7.49 14.89 15.89
C PHE A 34 -8.47 13.72 15.99
N ASN A 35 -9.41 13.77 16.93
CA ASN A 35 -10.52 12.82 16.98
C ASN A 35 -11.64 13.27 16.01
N PRO A 36 -11.97 12.50 14.95
CA PRO A 36 -12.98 12.90 13.97
C PRO A 36 -14.37 13.20 14.54
N GLY A 37 -14.70 12.63 15.71
CA GLY A 37 -15.98 12.82 16.37
C GLY A 37 -16.13 14.13 17.15
N THR A 38 -15.04 14.89 17.36
CA THR A 38 -15.11 16.14 18.13
C THR A 38 -15.50 17.32 17.24
N LYS A 39 -16.17 18.32 17.84
CA LYS A 39 -16.46 19.58 17.15
C LYS A 39 -15.21 20.40 16.84
N ILE A 40 -14.13 20.18 17.59
CA ILE A 40 -12.86 20.90 17.44
C ILE A 40 -12.20 20.54 16.10
N THR A 41 -12.26 19.28 15.69
CA THR A 41 -11.72 18.81 14.40
C THR A 41 -12.35 19.50 13.19
N LYS A 42 -13.59 19.99 13.31
CA LYS A 42 -14.25 20.78 12.25
C LYS A 42 -13.72 22.20 12.14
N ARG A 43 -12.97 22.67 13.14
CA ARG A 43 -12.44 24.03 13.26
C ARG A 43 -10.92 24.07 13.07
N LEU A 44 -10.29 23.01 12.57
CA LEU A 44 -8.83 22.96 12.36
C LEU A 44 -8.35 24.11 11.46
N SER A 45 -9.11 24.42 10.41
CA SER A 45 -8.83 25.56 9.51
C SER A 45 -8.79 26.89 10.26
N GLU A 46 -9.75 27.14 11.15
CA GLU A 46 -9.82 28.35 11.97
C GLU A 46 -8.69 28.40 13.00
N LEU A 47 -8.44 27.28 13.70
CA LEU A 47 -7.47 27.19 14.79
C LEU A 47 -6.03 27.34 14.31
N PHE A 48 -5.75 26.93 13.08
CA PHE A 48 -4.40 26.95 12.49
C PHE A 48 -4.30 27.86 11.26
N ALA A 49 -5.24 28.79 11.06
CA ALA A 49 -5.26 29.70 9.91
C ALA A 49 -3.94 30.47 9.72
N GLY A 50 -3.22 30.77 10.82
CA GLY A 50 -1.93 31.45 10.79
C GLY A 50 -0.70 30.55 10.73
N ASP A 51 -0.84 29.23 10.91
CA ASP A 51 0.29 28.29 10.92
C ASP A 51 -0.17 26.85 10.59
N ILE A 52 -0.45 26.61 9.31
CA ILE A 52 -0.80 25.28 8.79
C ILE A 52 0.39 24.31 8.97
N GLU A 53 1.64 24.80 8.99
CA GLU A 53 2.81 23.96 9.22
C GLU A 53 2.86 23.40 10.65
N LEU A 54 2.38 24.15 11.65
CA LEU A 54 2.19 23.64 13.00
C LEU A 54 1.12 22.54 13.03
N LEU A 55 0.00 22.69 12.32
CA LEU A 55 -1.03 21.65 12.21
C LEU A 55 -0.46 20.35 11.66
N LYS A 56 0.28 20.41 10.55
CA LYS A 56 0.91 19.24 9.94
C LYS A 56 1.92 18.58 10.88
N ARG A 57 2.79 19.36 11.54
CA ARG A 57 3.76 18.83 12.51
C ARG A 57 3.08 18.17 13.70
N ALA A 58 2.01 18.78 14.21
CA ALA A 58 1.22 18.21 15.30
C ALA A 58 0.57 16.88 14.89
N TYR A 59 0.03 16.79 13.68
CA TYR A 59 -0.53 15.55 13.14
C TYR A 59 0.54 14.45 13.02
N LEU A 60 1.67 14.73 12.37
CA LEU A 60 2.76 13.75 12.18
C LEU A 60 3.38 13.29 13.51
N ALA A 61 3.47 14.19 14.51
CA ALA A 61 3.95 13.83 15.84
C ALA A 61 3.04 12.83 16.57
N MET A 62 1.74 12.85 16.27
CA MET A 62 0.77 11.91 16.82
C MET A 62 0.81 10.55 16.11
N GLU A 63 1.11 10.56 14.80
CA GLU A 63 1.29 9.33 14.00
C GLU A 63 2.46 8.49 14.52
N ASN A 64 3.60 9.14 14.87
CA ASN A 64 4.80 8.47 15.38
C ASN A 64 4.54 7.62 16.65
N LYS A 65 3.60 8.04 17.50
CA LYS A 65 3.37 7.38 18.78
C LYS A 65 2.57 6.09 18.67
N ASN A 66 2.14 5.70 17.47
CA ASN A 66 1.52 4.42 17.10
C ASN A 66 0.33 3.95 17.98
N THR A 67 -0.21 4.82 18.83
CA THR A 67 -1.23 4.48 19.84
C THR A 67 -2.41 5.47 19.88
N LEU A 68 -2.32 6.60 19.17
CA LEU A 68 -3.17 7.77 19.42
C LEU A 68 -3.97 8.25 18.19
N LEU A 69 -3.41 8.15 16.98
CA LEU A 69 -4.14 8.37 15.73
C LEU A 69 -4.89 7.13 15.22
N SER A 70 -5.04 6.08 16.04
CA SER A 70 -5.96 4.97 15.73
C SER A 70 -7.38 5.46 15.42
N ASN A 71 -7.76 6.64 15.92
CA ASN A 71 -9.04 7.28 15.65
C ASN A 71 -9.18 7.87 14.23
N ASP A 72 -8.08 8.16 13.52
CA ASP A 72 -8.09 8.66 12.13
C ASP A 72 -7.83 7.55 11.11
N TYR A 73 -8.18 6.31 11.45
CA TYR A 73 -8.06 5.16 10.57
C TYR A 73 -8.78 5.35 9.22
N ASN A 74 -9.90 6.07 9.21
CA ASN A 74 -10.66 6.39 7.99
C ASN A 74 -10.19 7.65 7.26
N GLY A 75 -9.15 8.33 7.78
CA GLY A 75 -8.55 9.53 7.20
C GLY A 75 -9.42 10.79 7.23
N ALA A 76 -10.46 10.88 8.07
CA ALA A 76 -11.32 12.05 8.14
C ALA A 76 -10.61 13.35 8.58
N VAL A 77 -9.54 13.26 9.37
CA VAL A 77 -8.66 14.40 9.69
C VAL A 77 -7.65 14.61 8.58
N PHE A 78 -7.04 13.55 8.08
CA PHE A 78 -6.14 13.59 6.93
C PHE A 78 -6.76 14.36 5.75
N ASP A 79 -8.00 14.03 5.40
CA ASP A 79 -8.77 14.64 4.32
C ASP A 79 -8.96 16.15 4.53
N ARG A 80 -9.25 16.58 5.76
CA ARG A 80 -9.33 18.01 6.11
C ARG A 80 -7.99 18.72 5.99
N ILE A 81 -6.89 18.05 6.31
CA ILE A 81 -5.55 18.63 6.12
C ILE A 81 -5.25 18.76 4.63
N LEU A 82 -5.68 17.81 3.79
CA LEU A 82 -5.57 17.93 2.32
C LEU A 82 -6.39 19.08 1.75
N ASP A 83 -7.58 19.36 2.30
CA ASP A 83 -8.38 20.52 1.90
C ASP A 83 -7.67 21.86 2.19
N LEU A 84 -6.82 21.88 3.23
CA LEU A 84 -6.03 23.06 3.60
C LEU A 84 -4.72 23.14 2.81
N ASP A 85 -4.08 22.00 2.58
CA ASP A 85 -2.89 21.91 1.74
C ASP A 85 -2.77 20.52 1.07
N PRO A 86 -3.03 20.43 -0.24
CA PRO A 86 -2.87 19.19 -1.00
C PRO A 86 -1.44 18.63 -1.01
N ALA A 87 -0.41 19.45 -0.76
CA ALA A 87 0.97 18.98 -0.64
C ALA A 87 1.23 18.16 0.63
N PHE A 88 0.27 18.13 1.57
CA PHE A 88 0.39 17.34 2.79
C PHE A 88 0.63 15.85 2.53
N ILE A 89 0.01 15.25 1.50
CA ILE A 89 0.20 13.82 1.23
C ILE A 89 1.66 13.47 0.88
N THR A 90 2.33 14.33 0.11
CA THR A 90 3.76 14.18 -0.19
C THR A 90 4.59 14.31 1.07
N LYS A 91 4.28 15.28 1.93
CA LYS A 91 4.96 15.46 3.23
C LYS A 91 4.74 14.25 4.16
N TYR A 92 3.54 13.68 4.15
CA TYR A 92 3.20 12.51 4.94
C TYR A 92 3.97 11.27 4.48
N ILE A 93 4.04 11.03 3.16
CA ILE A 93 4.82 9.92 2.58
C ILE A 93 6.31 10.10 2.90
N ALA A 94 6.86 11.31 2.70
CA ALA A 94 8.25 11.60 3.05
C ALA A 94 8.53 11.32 4.52
N TRP A 95 7.66 11.79 5.41
CA TRP A 95 7.75 11.54 6.84
C TRP A 95 7.72 10.03 7.17
N LYS A 96 6.87 9.22 6.51
CA LYS A 96 6.83 7.76 6.69
C LYS A 96 8.17 7.12 6.35
N TYR A 97 8.78 7.47 5.22
CA TYR A 97 10.09 6.95 4.83
C TYR A 97 11.21 7.42 5.76
N GLU A 98 11.20 8.69 6.19
CA GLU A 98 12.19 9.25 7.12
C GLU A 98 12.14 8.61 8.52
N ASN A 99 10.97 8.12 8.94
CA ASN A 99 10.76 7.52 10.26
C ASN A 99 10.64 5.99 10.22
N ALA A 100 10.91 5.37 9.08
CA ALA A 100 10.92 3.92 8.95
C ALA A 100 12.13 3.31 9.68
N GLU A 101 11.89 2.51 10.72
CA GLU A 101 12.95 1.91 11.55
C GLU A 101 13.97 1.09 10.73
N HIS A 102 13.49 0.44 9.66
CA HIS A 102 14.29 -0.45 8.83
C HIS A 102 14.81 0.22 7.53
N GLY A 103 14.56 1.52 7.34
CA GLY A 103 14.96 2.29 6.15
C GLY A 103 14.08 2.08 4.92
N TRP A 104 12.95 1.38 5.06
CA TRP A 104 11.95 1.16 4.02
C TRP A 104 10.55 1.06 4.66
N VAL A 105 9.52 1.39 3.89
CA VAL A 105 8.12 1.32 4.33
C VAL A 105 7.45 0.13 3.67
N SER A 106 6.87 -0.75 4.47
CA SER A 106 6.02 -1.85 4.04
C SER A 106 4.56 -1.42 3.97
N ARG A 107 3.75 -2.17 3.22
CA ARG A 107 2.28 -2.13 3.36
C ARG A 107 1.78 -2.44 4.77
N HIS A 108 2.60 -3.08 5.61
CA HIS A 108 2.27 -3.46 6.99
C HIS A 108 2.54 -2.34 8.01
N ASP A 109 3.22 -1.26 7.60
CA ASP A 109 3.55 -0.12 8.47
C ASP A 109 2.49 1.00 8.41
N ASP A 110 1.43 0.80 7.62
CA ASP A 110 0.34 1.74 7.45
C ASP A 110 -1.00 1.04 7.32
N ASP A 111 -1.76 1.14 8.41
CA ASP A 111 -3.04 0.49 8.55
C ASP A 111 -4.20 1.39 8.12
N ARG A 112 -3.97 2.63 7.65
CA ARG A 112 -5.06 3.55 7.29
C ARG A 112 -5.84 3.07 6.07
N ASP A 113 -7.15 3.24 6.14
CA ASP A 113 -8.03 3.07 5.00
C ASP A 113 -8.04 4.34 4.14
N TYR A 114 -7.38 4.27 2.98
CA TYR A 114 -7.29 5.38 2.03
C TYR A 114 -8.47 5.46 1.05
N ALA A 115 -9.57 4.73 1.30
CA ALA A 115 -10.78 4.84 0.46
C ALA A 115 -11.29 6.29 0.32
N PHE A 116 -11.07 7.14 1.33
CA PHE A 116 -11.46 8.55 1.28
C PHE A 116 -10.76 9.32 0.16
N LEU A 117 -9.51 9.00 -0.19
CA LEU A 117 -8.79 9.66 -1.28
C LEU A 117 -9.50 9.45 -2.62
N TRP A 118 -10.03 8.25 -2.86
CA TRP A 118 -10.76 7.94 -4.07
C TRP A 118 -12.14 8.60 -4.13
N ALA A 119 -12.73 8.93 -2.99
CA ALA A 119 -14.01 9.63 -2.91
C ALA A 119 -13.86 11.12 -3.29
N ARG A 120 -12.68 11.70 -3.12
CA ARG A 120 -12.43 13.12 -3.42
C ARG A 120 -12.66 13.47 -4.90
N PRO A 121 -13.15 14.69 -5.20
CA PRO A 121 -13.25 15.16 -6.59
C PRO A 121 -11.89 15.23 -7.30
N ASP A 122 -10.84 15.61 -6.57
CA ASP A 122 -9.45 15.76 -7.02
C ASP A 122 -8.60 14.49 -6.78
N HIS A 123 -9.24 13.31 -6.72
CA HIS A 123 -8.56 12.04 -6.44
C HIS A 123 -7.40 11.76 -7.41
N ARG A 124 -7.50 12.21 -8.67
CA ARG A 124 -6.44 11.98 -9.67
C ARG A 124 -5.18 12.74 -9.32
N GLU A 125 -5.31 14.02 -9.02
CA GLU A 125 -4.22 14.92 -8.67
C GLU A 125 -3.55 14.49 -7.35
N VAL A 126 -4.35 14.07 -6.37
CA VAL A 126 -3.85 13.56 -5.10
C VAL A 126 -3.11 12.23 -5.31
N MET A 127 -3.67 11.30 -6.09
CA MET A 127 -3.03 10.02 -6.37
C MET A 127 -1.79 10.15 -7.26
N ASP A 128 -1.73 11.15 -8.14
CA ASP A 128 -0.51 11.47 -8.90
C ASP A 128 0.63 11.81 -7.95
N ARG A 129 0.38 12.63 -6.93
CA ARG A 129 1.36 12.91 -5.88
C ARG A 129 1.77 11.66 -5.12
N VAL A 130 0.83 10.79 -4.77
CA VAL A 130 1.11 9.52 -4.07
C VAL A 130 2.04 8.64 -4.90
N VAL A 131 1.66 8.36 -6.14
CA VAL A 131 2.40 7.46 -7.03
C VAL A 131 3.81 7.99 -7.29
N GLU A 132 3.95 9.27 -7.64
CA GLU A 132 5.28 9.82 -7.91
C GLU A 132 6.14 9.89 -6.65
N SER A 133 5.58 10.30 -5.50
CA SER A 133 6.34 10.34 -4.25
C SER A 133 6.88 8.96 -3.87
N ILE A 134 6.01 7.93 -3.86
CA ILE A 134 6.42 6.57 -3.47
C ILE A 134 7.35 5.97 -4.54
N TYR A 135 7.12 6.22 -5.82
CA TYR A 135 8.00 5.75 -6.89
C TYR A 135 9.41 6.37 -6.81
N GLU A 136 9.51 7.66 -6.45
CA GLU A 136 10.81 8.33 -6.24
C GLU A 136 11.60 7.71 -5.08
N TYR A 137 10.95 7.42 -3.95
CA TYR A 137 11.57 6.67 -2.85
C TYR A 137 11.89 5.21 -3.24
N GLY A 138 11.03 4.59 -4.06
CA GLY A 138 11.18 3.22 -4.57
C GLY A 138 12.25 3.05 -5.66
N ARG A 139 12.95 4.12 -6.09
CA ARG A 139 14.11 3.99 -6.99
C ARG A 139 15.29 3.25 -6.36
N ASN A 140 15.27 3.08 -5.03
CA ASN A 140 16.19 2.20 -4.35
C ASN A 140 15.76 0.73 -4.58
N PRO A 141 16.56 -0.09 -5.28
CA PRO A 141 16.21 -1.47 -5.60
C PRO A 141 16.03 -2.38 -4.38
N PHE A 142 16.38 -1.92 -3.18
CA PHE A 142 16.17 -2.62 -1.91
C PHE A 142 14.83 -2.28 -1.22
N ILE A 143 14.06 -1.31 -1.73
CA ILE A 143 12.79 -0.89 -1.15
C ILE A 143 11.66 -1.57 -1.91
N SER A 144 10.92 -2.42 -1.19
CA SER A 144 9.72 -3.08 -1.71
C SER A 144 8.69 -2.06 -2.19
N SER A 145 8.12 -2.29 -3.36
CA SER A 145 7.05 -1.48 -3.98
C SER A 145 5.67 -1.70 -3.35
N ASP A 146 5.57 -2.51 -2.30
CA ASP A 146 4.30 -2.92 -1.73
C ASP A 146 3.55 -1.79 -1.01
N TYR A 147 4.24 -0.73 -0.56
CA TYR A 147 3.58 0.37 0.17
C TYR A 147 2.50 1.07 -0.65
N LEU A 148 2.70 1.27 -1.96
CA LEU A 148 1.69 1.90 -2.81
C LEU A 148 0.36 1.13 -2.81
N SER A 149 0.40 -0.19 -2.63
CA SER A 149 -0.81 -1.02 -2.61
C SER A 149 -1.77 -0.69 -1.46
N VAL A 150 -1.29 -0.05 -0.38
CA VAL A 150 -2.13 0.42 0.75
C VAL A 150 -3.15 1.46 0.28
N PHE A 151 -2.77 2.32 -0.66
CA PHE A 151 -3.62 3.36 -1.22
C PHE A 151 -4.72 2.82 -2.15
N PHE A 152 -4.60 1.58 -2.61
CA PHE A 152 -5.61 0.90 -3.44
C PHE A 152 -6.54 -0.03 -2.64
N GLY A 153 -6.35 -0.14 -1.32
CA GLY A 153 -7.16 -1.00 -0.47
C GLY A 153 -6.82 -2.49 -0.54
N ASN A 154 -5.62 -2.84 -1.02
CA ASN A 154 -5.19 -4.23 -1.26
C ASN A 154 -4.77 -5.00 0.02
N LYS A 155 -5.29 -4.61 1.19
CA LYS A 155 -4.94 -5.23 2.46
C LYS A 155 -5.92 -6.35 2.80
N GLN A 156 -5.39 -7.52 3.16
CA GLN A 156 -6.19 -8.68 3.55
C GLN A 156 -7.10 -8.35 4.74
N GLY A 157 -8.36 -8.77 4.69
CA GLY A 157 -9.36 -8.51 5.73
C GLY A 157 -10.09 -7.16 5.61
N ARG A 158 -9.70 -6.28 4.67
CA ARG A 158 -10.51 -5.10 4.35
C ARG A 158 -11.68 -5.48 3.44
N LYS A 159 -12.79 -4.74 3.59
CA LYS A 159 -13.92 -4.83 2.67
C LYS A 159 -13.44 -4.45 1.27
N ALA A 160 -13.92 -5.17 0.25
CA ALA A 160 -13.68 -4.80 -1.12
C ALA A 160 -14.12 -3.33 -1.36
N PRO A 161 -13.38 -2.57 -2.19
CA PRO A 161 -13.82 -1.25 -2.61
C PRO A 161 -15.26 -1.27 -3.16
N SER A 162 -15.97 -0.15 -3.04
CA SER A 162 -17.22 0.02 -3.78
C SER A 162 -16.95 -0.04 -5.29
N GLU A 163 -17.97 -0.39 -6.08
CA GLU A 163 -17.85 -0.40 -7.54
C GLU A 163 -17.42 0.97 -8.09
N GLU A 164 -17.91 2.06 -7.48
CA GLU A 164 -17.49 3.42 -7.85
C GLU A 164 -15.99 3.65 -7.58
N THR A 165 -15.51 3.30 -6.38
CA THR A 165 -14.09 3.43 -6.03
C THR A 165 -13.23 2.58 -6.95
N GLN A 166 -13.65 1.35 -7.24
CA GLN A 166 -12.95 0.46 -8.15
C GLN A 166 -12.89 1.06 -9.56
N GLY A 167 -13.99 1.61 -10.08
CA GLY A 167 -14.03 2.25 -11.39
C GLY A 167 -13.09 3.46 -11.49
N ARG A 168 -12.99 4.27 -10.42
CA ARG A 168 -12.02 5.39 -10.35
C ARG A 168 -10.57 4.88 -10.36
N GLN A 169 -10.27 3.84 -9.56
CA GLN A 169 -8.96 3.21 -9.55
C GLN A 169 -8.58 2.63 -10.91
N ASP A 170 -9.49 1.92 -11.58
CA ASP A 170 -9.25 1.30 -12.89
C ASP A 170 -8.97 2.35 -13.95
N THR A 171 -9.80 3.39 -14.00
CA THR A 171 -9.62 4.53 -14.91
C THR A 171 -8.27 5.20 -14.68
N TYR A 172 -7.88 5.40 -13.42
CA TYR A 172 -6.61 6.01 -13.05
C TYR A 172 -5.40 5.16 -13.48
N LEU A 173 -5.43 3.85 -13.20
CA LEU A 173 -4.34 2.93 -13.55
C LEU A 173 -4.21 2.74 -15.07
N LEU A 174 -5.32 2.64 -15.80
CA LEU A 174 -5.31 2.59 -17.26
C LEU A 174 -4.68 3.83 -17.88
N ARG A 175 -4.98 5.02 -17.33
CA ARG A 175 -4.35 6.28 -17.74
C ARG A 175 -2.83 6.24 -17.53
N LEU A 176 -2.35 5.73 -16.39
CA LEU A 176 -0.91 5.59 -16.12
C LEU A 176 -0.24 4.61 -17.10
N ILE A 177 -0.89 3.48 -17.41
CA ILE A 177 -0.40 2.53 -18.42
C ILE A 177 -0.26 3.20 -19.77
N ASP A 178 -1.28 3.96 -20.21
CA ASP A 178 -1.26 4.66 -21.48
C ASP A 178 -0.14 5.70 -21.57
N GLN A 179 0.05 6.48 -20.50
CA GLN A 179 1.02 7.58 -20.47
C GLN A 179 2.46 7.11 -20.37
N ARG A 180 2.72 5.98 -19.70
CA ARG A 180 4.07 5.54 -19.33
C ARG A 180 4.44 4.16 -19.84
N THR A 181 3.74 3.64 -20.87
CA THR A 181 3.90 2.26 -21.33
C THR A 181 5.35 1.89 -21.69
N GLY A 182 6.14 2.85 -22.17
CA GLY A 182 7.56 2.67 -22.51
C GLY A 182 8.53 2.71 -21.32
N ASP A 183 8.08 3.15 -20.15
CA ASP A 183 8.88 3.16 -18.92
C ASP A 183 8.77 1.80 -18.23
N VAL A 184 9.68 0.90 -18.59
CA VAL A 184 9.68 -0.49 -18.11
C VAL A 184 9.74 -0.56 -16.58
N ARG A 185 10.57 0.27 -15.93
CA ARG A 185 10.71 0.26 -14.47
C ARG A 185 9.45 0.71 -13.77
N PHE A 186 8.80 1.75 -14.30
CA PHE A 186 7.53 2.20 -13.75
C PHE A 186 6.42 1.17 -14.00
N MET A 187 6.40 0.50 -15.15
CA MET A 187 5.42 -0.54 -15.43
C MET A 187 5.59 -1.77 -14.52
N GLU A 188 6.82 -2.20 -14.24
CA GLU A 188 7.07 -3.25 -13.22
C GLU A 188 6.49 -2.86 -11.86
N TYR A 189 6.76 -1.63 -11.43
CA TYR A 189 6.28 -1.07 -10.17
C TYR A 189 4.74 -0.98 -10.12
N LEU A 190 4.11 -0.50 -11.19
CA LEU A 190 2.66 -0.38 -11.30
C LEU A 190 2.00 -1.76 -11.33
N PHE A 191 2.57 -2.70 -12.08
CA PHE A 191 2.06 -4.07 -12.15
C PHE A 191 2.22 -4.82 -10.83
N ASP A 192 3.19 -4.46 -9.98
CA ASP A 192 3.29 -5.05 -8.64
C ASP A 192 1.99 -4.76 -7.87
N VAL A 193 1.51 -3.51 -7.88
CA VAL A 193 0.21 -3.16 -7.28
C VAL A 193 -0.94 -3.94 -7.93
N ILE A 194 -0.97 -4.01 -9.26
CA ILE A 194 -2.03 -4.69 -10.02
C ILE A 194 -2.06 -6.19 -9.73
N SER A 195 -0.91 -6.83 -9.52
CA SER A 195 -0.79 -8.28 -9.30
C SER A 195 -1.59 -8.79 -8.10
N ARG A 196 -1.93 -7.88 -7.17
CA ARG A 196 -2.69 -8.14 -5.94
C ARG A 196 -4.21 -8.02 -6.13
N PHE A 197 -4.69 -7.54 -7.28
CA PHE A 197 -6.11 -7.48 -7.58
C PHE A 197 -6.71 -8.84 -7.94
N PRO A 198 -8.05 -9.00 -7.89
CA PRO A 198 -8.72 -10.18 -8.40
C PRO A 198 -8.35 -10.48 -9.87
N PRO A 199 -8.25 -11.76 -10.28
CA PRO A 199 -7.88 -12.17 -11.64
C PRO A 199 -8.58 -11.41 -12.76
N GLU A 200 -9.90 -11.25 -12.64
CA GLU A 200 -10.77 -10.65 -13.65
C GLU A 200 -10.40 -9.18 -13.89
N ARG A 201 -10.05 -8.48 -12.82
CA ARG A 201 -9.62 -7.07 -12.86
C ARG A 201 -8.21 -6.92 -13.43
N ARG A 202 -7.32 -7.90 -13.22
CA ARG A 202 -5.93 -7.87 -13.74
C ARG A 202 -5.87 -8.00 -15.26
N ILE A 203 -6.72 -8.85 -15.84
CA ILE A 203 -6.83 -9.10 -17.29
C ILE A 203 -6.94 -7.77 -18.06
N LEU A 204 -7.80 -6.86 -17.58
CA LEU A 204 -8.02 -5.54 -18.15
C LEU A 204 -6.71 -4.74 -18.35
N PHE A 205 -5.84 -4.75 -17.34
CA PHE A 205 -4.59 -4.00 -17.37
C PHE A 205 -3.54 -4.67 -18.25
N VAL A 206 -3.46 -6.01 -18.21
CA VAL A 206 -2.57 -6.78 -19.10
C VAL A 206 -2.94 -6.50 -20.55
N GLU A 207 -4.23 -6.56 -20.88
CA GLU A 207 -4.73 -6.24 -22.21
C GLU A 207 -4.36 -4.81 -22.63
N ARG A 208 -4.56 -3.83 -21.74
CA ARG A 208 -4.20 -2.44 -22.04
C ARG A 208 -2.71 -2.28 -22.32
N PHE A 209 -1.85 -2.89 -21.52
CA PHE A 209 -0.40 -2.84 -21.70
C PHE A 209 0.01 -3.45 -23.04
N VAL A 210 -0.39 -4.70 -23.33
CA VAL A 210 0.05 -5.37 -24.57
C VAL A 210 -0.54 -4.73 -25.82
N ARG A 211 -1.62 -3.95 -25.71
CA ARG A 211 -2.17 -3.18 -26.83
C ARG A 211 -1.24 -2.03 -27.23
N HIS A 212 -0.61 -1.36 -26.27
CA HIS A 212 0.25 -0.19 -26.49
C HIS A 212 1.75 -0.50 -26.50
N ASN A 213 2.16 -1.63 -25.91
CA ASN A 213 3.55 -2.06 -25.86
C ASN A 213 3.69 -3.51 -26.34
N LYS A 214 4.38 -3.69 -27.47
CA LYS A 214 4.68 -5.00 -28.08
C LYS A 214 6.09 -5.51 -27.73
N ASN A 215 6.81 -4.83 -26.86
CA ASN A 215 8.14 -5.23 -26.45
C ASN A 215 8.05 -6.40 -25.46
N PHE A 216 8.49 -7.57 -25.92
CA PHE A 216 8.50 -8.79 -25.10
C PHE A 216 9.34 -8.66 -23.84
N ASP A 217 10.51 -8.03 -23.91
CA ASP A 217 11.44 -7.93 -22.77
C ASP A 217 10.84 -7.01 -21.68
N ALA A 218 10.02 -6.02 -22.07
CA ALA A 218 9.25 -5.22 -21.12
C ALA A 218 8.12 -6.05 -20.48
N PHE A 219 7.42 -6.87 -21.28
CA PHE A 219 6.33 -7.71 -20.81
C PHE A 219 6.79 -8.81 -19.84
N GLU A 220 7.88 -9.50 -20.15
CA GLU A 220 8.44 -10.60 -19.35
C GLU A 220 8.80 -10.15 -17.92
N ARG A 221 9.12 -8.87 -17.76
CA ARG A 221 9.47 -8.25 -16.49
C ARG A 221 8.25 -7.91 -15.61
N LEU A 222 7.04 -7.87 -16.17
CA LEU A 222 5.85 -7.49 -15.42
C LEU A 222 5.48 -8.56 -14.38
N PRO A 223 5.24 -8.19 -13.12
CA PRO A 223 4.62 -9.09 -12.14
C PRO A 223 3.13 -9.28 -12.50
N LEU A 224 2.84 -10.33 -13.28
CA LEU A 224 1.47 -10.67 -13.70
C LEU A 224 0.67 -11.43 -12.64
N GLY A 225 1.32 -11.90 -11.57
CA GLY A 225 0.72 -12.61 -10.45
C GLY A 225 1.42 -12.26 -9.12
N PRO A 226 0.83 -12.63 -7.97
CA PRO A 226 1.37 -12.28 -6.66
C PRO A 226 2.77 -12.89 -6.45
N SER A 227 3.68 -12.11 -5.89
CA SER A 227 5.08 -12.49 -5.65
C SER A 227 5.27 -13.47 -4.48
N SER A 228 4.33 -13.53 -3.54
CA SER A 228 4.35 -14.43 -2.40
C SER A 228 3.00 -15.13 -2.23
N ARG A 229 3.05 -16.43 -1.94
CA ARG A 229 1.87 -17.24 -1.62
C ARG A 229 2.10 -17.88 -0.25
N SER A 230 1.05 -17.92 0.58
CA SER A 230 1.04 -18.65 1.85
C SER A 230 -0.24 -19.44 1.94
N TRP A 231 -0.14 -20.73 2.26
CA TRP A 231 -1.28 -21.62 2.37
C TRP A 231 -1.03 -22.70 3.42
N ILE A 232 -2.13 -23.28 3.91
CA ILE A 232 -2.15 -24.43 4.82
C ILE A 232 -3.06 -25.47 4.17
N GLY A 233 -2.58 -26.71 4.02
CA GLY A 233 -3.28 -27.78 3.31
C GLY A 233 -2.90 -27.89 1.83
N SER A 234 -3.77 -28.50 1.01
CA SER A 234 -3.49 -28.75 -0.40
C SER A 234 -3.35 -27.45 -1.21
N THR A 235 -2.26 -27.34 -1.97
CA THR A 235 -1.96 -26.21 -2.86
C THR A 235 -2.79 -26.26 -4.14
N VAL A 236 -3.41 -27.40 -4.46
CA VAL A 236 -4.08 -27.66 -5.74
C VAL A 236 -5.16 -26.62 -6.10
N PRO A 237 -6.07 -26.21 -5.18
CA PRO A 237 -7.09 -25.21 -5.51
C PRO A 237 -6.50 -23.83 -5.85
N LEU A 238 -5.37 -23.48 -5.24
CA LEU A 238 -4.67 -22.22 -5.53
C LEU A 238 -4.03 -22.28 -6.92
N LEU A 239 -3.32 -23.37 -7.22
CA LEU A 239 -2.71 -23.60 -8.53
C LEU A 239 -3.75 -23.63 -9.65
N GLN A 240 -4.95 -24.17 -9.41
CA GLN A 240 -6.03 -24.13 -10.38
C GLN A 240 -6.49 -22.70 -10.67
N LYS A 241 -6.67 -21.85 -9.64
CA LYS A 241 -7.03 -20.43 -9.84
C LYS A 241 -5.97 -19.67 -10.62
N ASP A 242 -4.69 -19.94 -10.35
CA ASP A 242 -3.60 -19.35 -11.12
C ASP A 242 -3.64 -19.84 -12.58
N LEU A 243 -3.83 -21.14 -12.79
CA LEU A 243 -3.94 -21.73 -14.12
C LEU A 243 -5.07 -21.07 -14.93
N ASP A 244 -6.26 -20.96 -14.35
CA ASP A 244 -7.43 -20.33 -14.97
C ASP A 244 -7.12 -18.87 -15.37
N TYR A 245 -6.45 -18.13 -14.49
CA TYR A 245 -6.02 -16.76 -14.78
C TYR A 245 -5.03 -16.70 -15.95
N TRP A 246 -3.97 -17.51 -15.95
CA TRP A 246 -2.99 -17.48 -17.03
C TRP A 246 -3.57 -17.95 -18.37
N GLU A 247 -4.45 -18.95 -18.37
CA GLU A 247 -5.18 -19.39 -19.56
C GLU A 247 -6.06 -18.26 -20.13
N SER A 248 -6.69 -17.46 -19.25
CA SER A 248 -7.49 -16.30 -19.67
C SER A 248 -6.69 -15.18 -20.36
N LEU A 249 -5.36 -15.17 -20.23
CA LEU A 249 -4.50 -14.21 -20.92
C LEU A 249 -4.19 -14.62 -22.38
N LEU A 250 -4.30 -15.90 -22.72
CA LEU A 250 -3.98 -16.40 -24.07
C LEU A 250 -4.79 -15.71 -25.18
N PRO A 251 -6.11 -15.48 -25.05
CA PRO A 251 -6.90 -14.81 -26.08
C PRO A 251 -6.43 -13.38 -26.39
N ILE A 252 -5.77 -12.72 -25.45
CA ILE A 252 -5.25 -11.35 -25.59
C ILE A 252 -4.00 -11.33 -26.50
N MET A 253 -3.28 -12.45 -26.58
CA MET A 253 -1.99 -12.58 -27.27
C MET A 253 -2.13 -13.28 -28.63
N ASN A 254 -3.27 -13.08 -29.30
CA ASN A 254 -3.62 -13.77 -30.55
C ASN A 254 -3.11 -13.10 -31.84
N THR A 255 -2.29 -12.06 -31.72
CA THR A 255 -1.71 -11.35 -32.88
C THR A 255 -0.29 -11.85 -33.15
N VAL A 256 0.17 -11.73 -34.40
CA VAL A 256 1.52 -12.17 -34.82
C VAL A 256 2.61 -11.46 -33.99
N ASP A 257 2.41 -10.17 -33.69
CA ASP A 257 3.36 -9.37 -32.89
C ASP A 257 3.50 -9.87 -31.44
N LEU A 258 2.54 -10.66 -30.95
CA LEU A 258 2.50 -11.15 -29.57
C LEU A 258 2.88 -12.64 -29.45
N LEU A 259 3.40 -13.28 -30.51
CA LEU A 259 3.76 -14.71 -30.47
C LEU A 259 4.73 -15.06 -29.34
N ARG A 260 5.78 -14.26 -29.11
CA ARG A 260 6.72 -14.47 -27.98
C ARG A 260 6.01 -14.34 -26.62
N HIS A 261 5.06 -13.42 -26.50
CA HIS A 261 4.29 -13.20 -25.26
C HIS A 261 3.41 -14.42 -24.98
N LYS A 262 2.70 -14.90 -26.00
CA LYS A 262 1.88 -16.11 -25.93
C LYS A 262 2.70 -17.34 -25.52
N GLN A 263 3.86 -17.55 -26.16
CA GLN A 263 4.76 -18.65 -25.80
C GLN A 263 5.27 -18.57 -24.35
N TYR A 264 5.49 -17.36 -23.82
CA TYR A 264 5.85 -17.18 -22.42
C TYR A 264 4.71 -17.60 -21.48
N VAL A 265 3.48 -17.17 -21.75
CA VAL A 265 2.29 -17.59 -20.99
C VAL A 265 2.07 -19.09 -21.06
N GLU A 266 2.18 -19.70 -22.24
CA GLU A 266 2.03 -21.15 -22.43
C GLU A 266 3.06 -21.95 -21.63
N ARG A 267 4.32 -21.49 -21.57
CA ARG A 267 5.36 -22.12 -20.73
C ARG A 267 5.02 -22.03 -19.25
N TYR A 268 4.50 -20.88 -18.78
CA TYR A 268 4.09 -20.72 -17.39
C TYR A 268 2.92 -21.66 -17.03
N ILE A 269 1.92 -21.75 -17.91
CA ILE A 269 0.78 -22.69 -17.81
C ILE A 269 1.26 -24.14 -17.69
N GLN A 270 2.23 -24.56 -18.51
CA GLN A 270 2.81 -25.91 -18.44
C GLN A 270 3.50 -26.15 -17.09
N GLY A 271 4.22 -25.16 -16.57
CA GLY A 271 4.83 -25.20 -15.23
C GLY A 271 3.80 -25.41 -14.12
N LEU A 272 2.71 -24.63 -14.13
CA LEU A 272 1.61 -24.77 -13.16
C LEU A 272 0.95 -26.15 -13.23
N ARG A 273 0.70 -26.69 -14.44
CA ARG A 273 0.12 -28.03 -14.61
C ARG A 273 1.03 -29.12 -14.05
N ALA A 274 2.35 -29.02 -14.26
CA ALA A 274 3.33 -29.94 -13.71
C ALA A 274 3.44 -29.84 -12.18
N GLU A 275 3.35 -28.64 -11.61
CA GLU A 275 3.29 -28.42 -10.16
C GLU A 275 2.03 -29.04 -9.55
N MET A 276 0.87 -28.77 -10.13
CA MET A 276 -0.40 -29.33 -9.67
C MET A 276 -0.42 -30.86 -9.73
N ALA A 277 0.17 -31.48 -10.74
CA ALA A 277 0.29 -32.94 -10.82
C ALA A 277 1.19 -33.51 -9.71
N ARG A 278 2.26 -32.81 -9.34
CA ARG A 278 3.15 -33.20 -8.23
C ARG A 278 2.43 -33.08 -6.88
N GLU A 279 1.72 -31.99 -6.64
CA GLU A 279 0.96 -31.77 -5.40
C GLU A 279 -0.14 -32.83 -5.22
N LYS A 280 -0.91 -33.14 -6.28
CA LYS A 280 -1.92 -34.23 -6.22
C LYS A 280 -1.32 -35.58 -5.84
N LYS A 281 -0.11 -35.88 -6.33
CA LYS A 281 0.59 -37.13 -5.99
C LYS A 281 1.06 -37.13 -4.54
N LYS A 282 1.52 -35.98 -4.03
CA LYS A 282 1.95 -35.82 -2.64
C LYS A 282 0.77 -36.00 -1.68
N ASP A 283 -0.34 -35.32 -1.93
CA ASP A 283 -1.56 -35.42 -1.13
C ASP A 283 -2.02 -36.90 -1.04
N PHE A 284 -2.01 -37.63 -2.16
CA PHE A 284 -2.38 -39.05 -2.18
C PHE A 284 -1.44 -39.95 -1.35
N ILE A 285 -0.15 -39.62 -1.25
CA ILE A 285 0.82 -40.39 -0.46
C ILE A 285 0.72 -40.07 1.03
N GLU A 286 0.42 -38.82 1.39
CA GLU A 286 0.26 -38.39 2.79
C GLU A 286 -1.05 -38.88 3.41
N ASP A 287 -2.08 -39.12 2.59
CA ASP A 287 -3.38 -39.68 3.01
C ASP A 287 -3.40 -41.23 3.08
N ALA A 288 -2.30 -41.92 2.75
CA ALA A 288 -2.19 -43.39 2.69
C ALA A 288 -1.44 -43.99 3.89
#